data_AF-A0A438C0U3-F1
#
_entry.id   AF-A0A438C0U3-F1
#
_cell.length_a   1.000
_cell.length_b   1.000
_cell.length_c   1.000
_cell.angle_alpha   90.00
_cell.angle_beta   90.00
_cell.angle_gamma   90.00
#
_symmetry.space_group_name_H-M   'P 1'
#
loop_
_entity.id
_entity.type
_entity.pdbx_description
1 polymer ?
#
loop_
_entity_poly.entity_id
_entity_poly.type
_entity_poly.pdbx_seq_one_letter_code
_entity_poly.pdbx_strand_id
1 'polypeptide(L)' 'MGSGRFAEEGYGNNSYFRNVGLVDINNNINSPQDISAFADDSNCYSINLLNNNDWGTHFYYGGPGFNPNCT' A
#
# COMPACT_ATOMS: atom_id res chain seq x y z
N MET A 1 -12.41 -0.88 -0.65
CA MET A 1 -11.37 0.19 -0.54
C MET A 1 -10.52 0.17 -1.81
N GLY A 2 -10.05 1.32 -2.31
CA GLY A 2 -9.25 1.37 -3.54
C GLY A 2 -10.04 0.81 -4.74
N SER A 3 -9.44 -0.12 -5.49
CA SER A 3 -10.07 -0.81 -6.62
C SER A 3 -11.09 -1.89 -6.24
N GLY A 4 -11.19 -2.25 -4.95
CA GLY A 4 -11.98 -3.39 -4.49
C GLY A 4 -11.31 -4.76 -4.70
N ARG A 5 -10.11 -4.78 -5.29
CA ARG A 5 -9.27 -5.99 -5.47
C ARG A 5 -8.22 -6.07 -4.39
N PHE A 6 -7.77 -7.28 -4.07
CA PHE A 6 -6.75 -7.51 -3.06
C PHE A 6 -5.36 -7.03 -3.55
N ALA A 7 -4.53 -6.55 -2.62
CA ALA A 7 -3.19 -5.99 -2.89
C ALA A 7 -2.23 -6.99 -3.56
N GLU A 8 -2.51 -8.28 -3.41
CA GLU A 8 -1.77 -9.40 -4.00
C GLU A 8 -1.95 -9.50 -5.52
N GLU A 9 -3.03 -8.93 -6.09
CA GLU A 9 -3.26 -8.92 -7.54
C GLU A 9 -2.29 -8.00 -8.31
N GLY A 10 -1.57 -7.13 -7.60
CA GLY A 10 -0.49 -6.29 -8.13
C GLY A 10 -0.91 -5.26 -9.19
N TYR A 11 0.11 -4.77 -9.90
CA TYR A 11 0.00 -3.69 -10.88
C TYR A 11 -1.08 -3.95 -11.93
N GLY A 12 -1.88 -2.91 -12.20
CA GLY A 12 -2.95 -2.93 -13.21
C GLY A 12 -4.28 -3.48 -12.69
N ASN A 13 -4.29 -4.18 -11.55
CA ASN A 13 -5.51 -4.74 -10.95
C ASN A 13 -5.92 -4.04 -9.64
N ASN A 14 -4.95 -3.48 -8.91
CA ASN A 14 -5.19 -2.83 -7.64
C ASN A 14 -4.78 -1.35 -7.61
N SER A 15 -5.17 -0.67 -6.55
CA SER A 15 -4.73 0.70 -6.28
C SER A 15 -3.35 0.69 -5.62
N TYR A 16 -2.52 1.67 -5.97
CA TYR A 16 -1.16 1.78 -5.45
C TYR A 16 -0.70 3.22 -5.29
N PHE A 17 0.29 3.40 -4.40
CA PHE A 17 1.14 4.58 -4.35
C PHE A 17 2.59 4.14 -4.58
N ARG A 18 3.33 4.89 -5.39
CA ARG A 18 4.75 4.63 -5.71
C ARG A 18 5.60 5.85 -5.40
N ASN A 19 6.91 5.65 -5.28
CA ASN A 19 7.87 6.70 -4.91
C ASN A 19 7.48 7.41 -3.60
N VAL A 20 7.03 6.64 -2.61
CA VAL A 20 6.65 7.17 -1.30
C VAL A 20 7.90 7.71 -0.61
N GLY A 21 7.83 8.95 -0.12
CA GLY A 21 8.92 9.65 0.54
C GLY A 21 8.43 10.61 1.61
N LEU A 22 9.34 11.01 2.48
CA LEU A 22 9.10 11.96 3.57
C LEU A 22 9.70 13.30 3.20
N VAL A 23 8.89 14.36 3.26
CA VAL A 23 9.35 15.72 3.00
C VAL A 23 9.83 16.33 4.31
N ASP A 24 11.08 16.80 4.35
CA ASP A 24 11.66 17.48 5.52
C ASP A 24 11.39 19.00 5.52
N ILE A 25 11.82 19.69 6.59
CA ILE A 25 11.65 21.14 6.75
C ILE A 25 12.37 21.97 5.67
N ASN A 26 13.38 21.39 5.02
CA ASN A 26 14.12 22.03 3.93
C ASN A 26 13.53 21.68 2.56
N ASN A 27 12.35 21.03 2.53
CA ASN A 27 11.65 20.61 1.33
C ASN A 27 12.38 19.51 0.52
N ASN A 28 13.27 18.74 1.16
CA ASN A 28 13.89 17.58 0.53
C ASN A 28 13.03 16.33 0.71
N ILE A 29 13.05 15.45 -0.29
CA ILE A 29 12.39 14.14 -0.24
C ILE A 29 13.41 13.11 0.27
N ASN A 30 13.10 12.49 1.40
CA ASN A 30 13.90 11.46 2.02
C ASN A 30 13.20 10.10 1.92
N SER A 31 13.99 9.03 1.78
CA SER A 31 13.47 7.67 1.79
C SER A 31 12.87 7.33 3.16
N PRO A 32 11.66 6.76 3.22
CA PRO A 32 11.06 6.34 4.50
C PRO A 32 11.95 5.30 5.18
N GLN A 33 12.21 5.48 6.48
CA GLN A 33 12.90 4.50 7.32
C GLN A 33 11.87 3.79 8.20
N ASP A 34 12.06 2.49 8.46
CA ASP A 34 11.26 1.69 9.39
C ASP A 34 9.74 1.74 9.18
N ILE A 35 9.32 1.63 7.92
CA ILE A 35 7.90 1.64 7.58
C ILE A 35 7.27 0.25 7.69
N SER A 36 6.02 0.23 8.14
CA SER A 36 5.17 -0.96 8.16
C SER A 36 3.78 -0.61 7.65
N ALA A 37 3.08 -1.62 7.14
CA ALA A 37 1.70 -1.50 6.73
C ALA A 37 0.82 -2.26 7.72
N PHE A 38 -0.36 -1.70 8.02
CA PHE A 38 -1.33 -2.28 8.93
C PHE A 38 -2.73 -2.10 8.38
N ALA A 39 -3.53 -3.17 8.41
CA ALA A 39 -4.94 -3.18 8.03
C ALA A 39 -5.75 -3.70 9.22
N ASP A 40 -6.69 -2.88 9.72
CA ASP A 40 -7.51 -3.22 10.89
C ASP A 40 -8.34 -4.50 10.68
N ASP A 41 -9.00 -4.61 9.52
CA ASP A 41 -9.68 -5.82 9.08
C ASP A 41 -8.91 -6.45 7.91
N SER A 42 -7.92 -7.25 8.25
CA SER A 42 -7.04 -7.92 7.28
C SER A 42 -7.75 -8.99 6.44
N ASN A 43 -8.97 -9.40 6.81
CA ASN A 43 -9.78 -10.32 6.01
C ASN A 43 -10.57 -9.57 4.93
N CYS A 44 -10.89 -8.30 5.17
CA CYS A 44 -11.61 -7.44 4.23
C CYS A 44 -10.68 -6.62 3.34
N TYR A 45 -9.50 -6.27 3.85
CA TYR A 45 -8.56 -5.39 3.20
C TYR A 45 -7.14 -5.94 3.30
N SER A 46 -6.36 -5.77 2.23
CA SER A 46 -4.94 -6.10 2.24
C SER A 46 -4.10 -4.90 1.80
N ILE A 47 -2.91 -4.81 2.37
CA ILE A 47 -1.88 -3.85 2.00
C ILE A 47 -0.60 -4.64 1.79
N ASN A 48 0.03 -4.47 0.63
CA ASN A 48 1.29 -5.13 0.31
C ASN A 48 2.37 -4.05 0.13
N LEU A 49 3.28 -3.96 1.10
CA LEU A 49 4.37 -3.00 1.13
C LEU A 49 5.64 -3.60 0.51
N LEU A 50 6.21 -2.89 -0.45
CA LEU A 50 7.32 -3.36 -1.28
C LEU A 50 8.33 -2.24 -1.52
N ASN A 51 9.54 -2.63 -1.91
CA ASN A 51 10.59 -1.68 -2.30
C ASN A 51 11.45 -2.27 -3.42
N ASN A 52 11.62 -1.53 -4.52
CA ASN A 52 12.56 -1.86 -5.60
C ASN A 52 13.06 -0.58 -6.28
N ASN A 53 14.06 -0.72 -7.15
CA ASN A 53 14.72 0.42 -7.80
C ASN A 53 13.82 1.15 -8.81
N ASP A 54 12.84 0.47 -9.42
CA ASP A 54 12.01 1.06 -10.48
C ASP A 54 10.86 1.89 -9.91
N TRP A 55 10.34 1.50 -8.74
CA TRP A 55 9.14 2.07 -8.13
C TRP A 55 9.38 2.73 -6.77
N GLY A 56 10.62 2.63 -6.28
CA GLY A 56 10.99 3.03 -4.94
C GLY A 56 10.19 2.26 -3.88
N THR A 57 10.05 2.89 -2.73
CA THR A 57 9.09 2.44 -1.72
C THR A 57 7.68 2.65 -2.25
N HIS A 58 6.90 1.57 -2.28
CA HIS A 58 5.54 1.58 -2.81
C HIS A 58 4.68 0.58 -2.06
N PHE A 59 3.37 0.80 -2.11
CA PHE A 59 2.43 -0.18 -1.58
C PHE A 59 1.21 -0.30 -2.45
N TYR A 60 0.74 -1.53 -2.54
CA TYR A 60 -0.56 -1.88 -3.09
C TYR A 60 -1.57 -1.92 -1.94
N TYR A 61 -2.79 -1.48 -2.18
CA TYR A 61 -3.87 -1.54 -1.20
C TYR A 61 -5.21 -1.80 -1.86
N GLY A 62 -6.09 -2.47 -1.13
CA GLY A 62 -7.44 -2.70 -1.59
C GLY A 62 -8.16 -3.75 -0.78
N GLY A 63 -9.13 -4.39 -1.42
CA GLY A 63 -10.00 -5.39 -0.82
C GLY A 63 -11.47 -5.05 -0.99
N PRO A 64 -12.32 -6.07 -1.18
CA PRO A 64 -13.71 -5.89 -1.58
C PRO A 64 -14.56 -5.22 -0.50
N GLY A 65 -14.17 -5.26 0.78
CA GLY A 65 -14.97 -4.74 1.89
C GLY A 65 -16.25 -5.54 2.19
N PHE A 66 -16.56 -6.53 1.36
CA PHE A 66 -17.62 -7.51 1.51
C PHE A 66 -16.98 -8.88 1.26
N ASN A 67 -16.42 -9.45 2.33
CA ASN A 67 -15.97 -10.84 2.39
C ASN A 67 -16.67 -11.45 3.62
N PRO A 68 -17.25 -12.66 3.54
CA PRO A 68 -17.89 -13.30 4.69
C PRO A 68 -17.00 -13.44 5.94
N ASN A 69 -15.67 -13.33 5.77
CA ASN A 69 -14.69 -13.41 6.84
C ASN A 69 -14.28 -12.03 7.41
N CYS A 70 -14.84 -10.93 6.91
CA CYS A 70 -14.65 -9.62 7.51
C CYS A 70 -15.26 -9.58 8.91
N THR A 71 -14.63 -8.84 9.83
CA THR A 71 -14.98 -8.82 11.26
C THR A 71 -15.31 -7.43 11.74
#